data_AF-A0A436HEN8-F1
#
_entry.id   AF-A0A436HEN8-F1
#
_cell.length_a   1.000
_cell.length_b   1.000
_cell.length_c   1.000
_cell.angle_alpha   90.00
_cell.angle_beta   90.00
_cell.angle_gamma   90.00
#
_symmetry.space_group_name_H-M   'P 1'
#
loop_
_entity.id
_entity.type
_entity.pdbx_description
1 polymer ?
#
loop_
_entity_poly.entity_id
_entity_poly.type
_entity_poly.pdbx_seq_one_letter_code
_entity_poly.pdbx_strand_id
1 'polypeptide(L)' 'VAENQALRVGRAVYGFQFHFEADRPMVEDWSTSFAPTIAARHPDWAGKLDGEMARNGPDADAAGLAIARAWVATI' A
#
# COMPACT_ATOMS: atom_id res chain seq x y z
N VAL A 1 3.55 -7.66 -15.68
CA VAL A 1 2.71 -6.56 -15.18
C VAL A 1 1.40 -7.16 -14.69
N ALA A 2 0.85 -6.69 -13.57
CA ALA A 2 -0.48 -7.09 -13.13
C ALA A 2 -1.49 -6.04 -13.61
N GLU A 3 -2.34 -6.38 -14.58
CA GLU A 3 -3.23 -5.42 -15.27
C GLU A 3 -4.41 -5.00 -14.39
N ASN A 4 -5.01 -5.94 -13.66
CA ASN A 4 -6.19 -5.69 -12.83
C ASN A 4 -5.79 -5.38 -11.39
N GLN A 5 -5.63 -4.08 -11.08
CA GLN A 5 -5.20 -3.62 -9.75
C GLN A 5 -6.33 -3.46 -8.74
N ALA A 6 -7.55 -3.17 -9.21
CA ALA A 6 -8.72 -2.98 -8.37
C ALA A 6 -10.02 -3.34 -9.11
N LEU A 7 -11.04 -3.78 -8.37
CA LEU A 7 -12.37 -4.09 -8.90
C LEU A 7 -13.46 -3.75 -7.88
N ARG A 8 -14.68 -3.59 -8.40
CA ARG A 8 -15.90 -3.49 -7.59
C ARG A 8 -16.95 -4.45 -8.11
N VAL A 9 -17.61 -5.17 -7.21
CA VAL A 9 -18.78 -6.02 -7.52
C VAL A 9 -19.98 -5.53 -6.72
N GLY A 10 -21.07 -5.22 -7.43
CA GLY A 10 -22.28 -4.70 -6.81
C GLY A 10 -22.04 -3.43 -5.98
N ARG A 11 -22.83 -3.26 -4.92
CA ARG A 11 -22.82 -2.03 -4.11
C ARG A 11 -21.56 -1.88 -3.26
N ALA A 12 -21.14 -2.93 -2.53
CA ALA A 12 -20.18 -2.79 -1.43
C ALA A 12 -19.03 -3.82 -1.45
N VAL A 13 -18.76 -4.52 -2.55
CA VAL A 13 -17.60 -5.42 -2.63
C VAL A 13 -16.50 -4.74 -3.42
N TYR A 14 -15.41 -4.38 -2.74
CA TYR A 14 -14.21 -3.81 -3.36
C TYR A 14 -13.07 -4.84 -3.23
N GLY A 15 -12.25 -5.00 -4.27
CA GLY A 15 -11.06 -5.86 -4.25
C GLY A 15 -9.85 -5.08 -4.76
N PHE A 16 -8.70 -5.29 -4.12
CA PHE A 16 -7.44 -4.59 -4.44
C PHE A 16 -6.27 -5.58 -4.43
N GLN A 17 -5.35 -5.41 -5.40
CA GLN A 17 -4.09 -6.13 -5.42
C GLN A 17 -3.03 -5.47 -4.51
N PHE A 18 -3.14 -4.15 -4.30
CA PHE A 18 -2.24 -3.38 -3.47
C PHE A 18 -2.80 -3.18 -2.06
N HIS A 19 -1.92 -2.80 -1.14
CA HIS A 19 -2.23 -2.58 0.27
C HIS A 19 -2.52 -1.10 0.54
N PHE A 20 -3.75 -0.65 0.31
CA PHE A 20 -4.14 0.74 0.60
C PHE A 20 -4.28 1.03 2.11
N GLU A 21 -4.30 -0.03 2.93
CA GLU A 21 -4.37 0.02 4.38
C GLU A 21 -3.01 0.17 5.06
N ALA A 22 -1.91 -0.03 4.33
CA ALA A 22 -0.57 0.03 4.87
C ALA A 22 -0.11 1.47 5.05
N ASP A 23 -0.09 1.94 6.30
CA ASP A 23 0.47 3.22 6.67
C ASP A 23 2.00 3.17 6.76
N ARG A 24 2.62 4.34 6.90
CA ARG A 24 4.09 4.48 6.98
C ARG A 24 4.73 3.58 8.06
N PRO A 25 4.25 3.54 9.32
CA PRO A 25 4.77 2.61 10.33
C PRO A 25 4.69 1.14 9.91
N MET A 26 3.58 0.71 9.30
CA MET A 26 3.45 -0.67 8.83
C MET A 26 4.43 -1.00 7.70
N VAL A 27 4.66 -0.07 6.77
CA VAL A 27 5.64 -0.25 5.69
C VAL A 27 7.08 -0.32 6.23
N GLU A 28 7.40 0.45 7.28
CA GLU A 28 8.70 0.38 7.96
C GLU A 28 8.91 -0.98 8.64
N ASP A 29 7.91 -1.46 9.37
CA ASP A 29 7.94 -2.78 10.01
C ASP A 29 8.11 -3.90 8.99
N TRP A 30 7.33 -3.91 7.90
CA TRP A 30 7.45 -4.92 6.85
C TRP A 30 8.82 -4.86 6.16
N SER A 31 9.33 -3.66 5.90
CA SER A 31 10.65 -3.49 5.27
C SER A 31 11.78 -4.04 6.13
N THR A 32 11.63 -3.96 7.46
CA THR A 32 12.59 -4.50 8.42
C THR A 32 12.42 -6.01 8.60
N SER A 33 11.18 -6.45 8.88
CA SER A 33 10.84 -7.84 9.15
C SER A 33 11.10 -8.78 7.97
N PHE A 34 10.97 -8.28 6.74
CA PHE A 34 11.21 -9.06 5.52
C PHE A 34 12.46 -8.62 4.75
N ALA A 35 13.40 -7.93 5.40
CA ALA A 35 14.59 -7.38 4.75
C ALA A 35 15.36 -8.41 3.87
N PRO A 36 15.62 -9.66 4.30
CA PRO A 36 16.29 -10.65 3.45
C PRO A 36 15.49 -11.00 2.18
N THR A 37 14.18 -11.12 2.29
CA THR A 37 13.28 -11.43 1.18
C THR A 37 13.24 -10.29 0.16
N ILE A 38 13.18 -9.05 0.65
CA ILE A 38 13.16 -7.87 -0.21
C ILE A 38 14.51 -7.71 -0.90
N ALA A 39 15.62 -7.84 -0.17
CA ALA A 39 16.98 -7.68 -0.69
C ALA A 39 17.31 -8.65 -1.84
N ALA A 40 16.67 -9.83 -1.88
CA ALA A 40 16.82 -10.80 -2.97
C ALA A 40 16.36 -10.26 -4.34
N ARG A 41 15.48 -9.25 -4.37
CA ARG A 41 14.97 -8.63 -5.61
C ARG A 41 15.26 -7.13 -5.69
N HIS A 42 15.35 -6.46 -4.55
CA HIS A 42 15.57 -5.02 -4.40
C HIS A 42 16.67 -4.79 -3.35
N PRO A 43 17.94 -5.08 -3.69
CA PRO A 43 19.05 -5.02 -2.73
C PRO A 43 19.31 -3.62 -2.18
N ASP A 44 18.87 -2.58 -2.88
CA ASP A 44 19.00 -1.18 -2.50
C ASP A 44 17.77 -0.62 -1.75
N TRP A 45 16.78 -1.46 -1.42
CA TRP A 45 15.53 -1.02 -0.79
C TRP A 45 15.76 -0.28 0.53
N ALA A 46 16.62 -0.80 1.40
CA ALA A 46 16.87 -0.19 2.71
C ALA A 46 17.39 1.25 2.61
N GLY A 47 18.19 1.55 1.58
CA GLY A 47 18.69 2.92 1.34
C GLY A 47 17.69 3.85 0.64
N LYS A 48 16.57 3.31 0.13
CA LYS A 48 15.53 4.08 -0.56
C LYS A 48 14.28 4.31 0.28
N LEU A 49 14.03 3.45 1.27
CA LEU A 49 12.79 3.42 2.05
C LEU A 49 12.37 4.81 2.55
N ASP A 50 13.25 5.53 3.26
CA ASP A 50 12.95 6.85 3.81
C ASP A 50 12.54 7.87 2.72
N GLY A 51 13.23 7.84 1.58
CA GLY A 51 12.94 8.71 0.44
C GLY A 51 11.59 8.39 -0.21
N GLU A 52 11.28 7.11 -0.39
CA GLU A 52 9.99 6.66 -0.93
C GLU A 52 8.84 6.94 0.05
N MET A 53 9.06 6.77 1.36
CA MET A 53 8.07 7.10 2.39
C MET A 53 7.79 8.60 2.45
N ALA A 54 8.83 9.44 2.39
CA ALA A 54 8.68 10.89 2.38
C ALA A 54 7.95 11.37 1.13
N ARG A 55 8.23 10.77 -0.03
CA ARG A 55 7.65 11.15 -1.32
C ARG A 55 6.21 10.68 -1.49
N ASN A 56 5.91 9.42 -1.18
CA ASN A 56 4.64 8.79 -1.55
C ASN A 56 3.70 8.57 -0.35
N GLY A 57 4.24 8.53 0.87
CA GLY A 57 3.47 8.19 2.08
C GLY A 57 2.26 9.10 2.33
N PRO A 58 2.39 10.44 2.28
CA PRO A 58 1.25 11.33 2.49
C PRO A 58 0.08 11.11 1.53
N ASP A 59 0.37 10.89 0.25
CA ASP A 59 -0.65 10.66 -0.78
C ASP A 59 -1.27 9.26 -0.65
N ALA A 60 -0.46 8.25 -0.30
CA ALA A 60 -0.94 6.89 -0.04
C ALA A 60 -1.90 6.85 1.17
N ASP A 61 -1.52 7.50 2.28
CA ASP A 61 -2.36 7.61 3.49
C ASP A 61 -3.71 8.28 3.16
N ALA A 62 -3.67 9.39 2.41
CA ALA A 62 -4.86 10.13 2.00
C ALA A 62 -5.77 9.31 1.07
N ALA A 63 -5.20 8.62 0.10
CA ALA A 63 -5.93 7.76 -0.83
C ALA A 63 -6.58 6.57 -0.12
N GLY A 64 -5.84 5.92 0.79
CA GLY A 64 -6.36 4.80 1.57
C GLY A 64 -7.57 5.19 2.42
N LEU A 65 -7.50 6.34 3.10
CA LEU A 65 -8.63 6.88 3.86
C LEU A 65 -9.84 7.22 2.97
N ALA A 66 -9.60 7.80 1.79
CA ALA A 66 -10.67 8.10 0.84
C ALA A 66 -11.37 6.83 0.33
N ILE A 67 -10.61 5.78 0.00
CA ILE A 67 -11.15 4.47 -0.40
C ILE A 67 -12.00 3.88 0.71
N ALA A 68 -11.48 3.84 1.94
CA ALA A 68 -12.19 3.29 3.09
C ALA A 68 -13.50 4.04 3.37
N ARG A 69 -13.48 5.37 3.33
CA ARG A 69 -14.69 6.20 3.52
C ARG A 69 -15.71 6.01 2.40
N ALA A 70 -15.24 5.92 1.15
CA ALA A 70 -16.12 5.67 0.01
C ALA A 70 -16.82 4.32 0.15
N TRP A 71 -16.12 3.29 0.61
CA TRP A 71 -16.71 1.98 0.89
C TRP A 71 -17.74 2.03 2.03
N VAL A 72 -17.42 2.67 3.16
CA VAL A 72 -18.37 2.83 4.29
C VAL A 72 -19.62 3.60 3.85
N ALA A 73 -19.49 4.61 2.98
CA ALA A 73 -20.65 5.33 2.45
C ALA A 73 -21.56 4.45 1.57
N THR A 74 -21.09 3.27 1.16
CA THR A 74 -21.94 2.33 0.42
C THR A 74 -22.76 1.43 1.32
N ILE A 75 -22.38 1.16 2.58
CA ILE A 75 -22.97 0.10 3.42
C ILE A 75 -24.29 0.49 4.08
#